data_AF-A0AA37BEU9-F1
#
_entry.id   AF-A0AA37BEU9-F1
#
_cell.length_a   1.000
_cell.length_b   1.000
_cell.length_c   1.000
_cell.angle_alpha   90.00
_cell.angle_beta   90.00
_cell.angle_gamma   90.00
#
_symmetry.space_group_name_H-M   'P 1'
#
loop_
_entity.id
_entity.type
_entity.pdbx_description
1 polymer ?
#
loop_
_entity_poly.entity_id
_entity_poly.type
_entity_poly.pdbx_seq_one_letter_code
_entity_poly.pdbx_strand_id
1 'polypeptide(L)'
;MNSPLKRVALACMLMFGLLMLNVNYLQAVRAEDLRSDSRNVRNFYDRYEVQRGRITAGNKVLAESVETGDNTFKYSRRYPEGKVYAPITGFFAPESERDIERAKNDLLDGSSADLLIRRSIDLFSGTQTKGANVDLTINPKAQEAAYKALSESGKKGALVAIEPKTGAILAMVSVPTYDPNPLSKADKAGVNKAYEKLAEDEDQPLLNRAIERTYPPGSTFKVVTMAAYLESDDTLGPQSQIDAPTRLDLPNTTADLPNHGNSACGNGRVTLSYALEKSCNTPFGKIGMDLGYDAMKEQAAKFGIGGEQLEIPMPVSASSIGEEEDQAALAQASIGQRNNQMTPLQMAMVAAGVANNGVVMKPYLVNKVADAEGGEVETADPEELSTAMSEETAAKLKEMMVNVVNLGTASAAQIPGVAVAGKTGTAETSGNRAPHAWFVSFAPAEDPKVAVALIVESGSAGDDASGGQTAAPIARSVMEAVLGR
;
A
#
# COMPACT_ATOMS: atom_id res chain seq x y z
N MET A 1 -17.16 76.20 13.20
CA MET A 1 -16.43 74.92 13.23
C MET A 1 -15.06 75.15 12.60
N ASN A 2 -13.97 74.95 13.34
CA ASN A 2 -12.62 75.31 12.91
C ASN A 2 -12.18 74.39 11.75
N SER A 3 -12.04 74.92 10.53
CA SER A 3 -11.68 74.15 9.32
C SER A 3 -10.39 73.32 9.46
N PRO A 4 -9.34 73.77 10.17
CA PRO A 4 -8.17 72.94 10.48
C PRO A 4 -8.53 71.68 11.28
N LEU A 5 -9.38 71.81 12.31
CA LEU A 5 -9.84 70.67 13.13
C LEU A 5 -10.64 69.67 12.30
N LYS A 6 -11.48 70.12 11.36
CA LYS A 6 -12.20 69.20 10.45
C LYS A 6 -11.23 68.41 9.56
N ARG A 7 -10.23 69.07 8.98
CA ARG A 7 -9.24 68.42 8.09
C ARG A 7 -8.41 67.39 8.86
N VAL A 8 -8.01 67.72 10.09
CA VAL A 8 -7.31 66.77 10.98
C VAL A 8 -8.21 65.58 11.32
N ALA A 9 -9.46 65.82 11.73
CA ALA A 9 -10.39 64.73 12.04
C ALA A 9 -10.65 63.80 10.84
N LEU A 10 -10.77 64.37 9.63
CA LEU A 10 -10.98 63.62 8.40
C LEU A 10 -9.74 62.82 8.00
N ALA A 11 -8.54 63.38 8.18
CA ALA A 11 -7.28 62.66 8.00
C ALA A 11 -7.13 61.51 9.01
N CYS A 12 -7.48 61.72 10.28
CA CYS A 12 -7.47 60.66 11.30
C CYS A 12 -8.49 59.54 10.98
N MET A 13 -9.72 59.89 10.58
CA MET A 13 -10.71 58.88 10.16
C MET A 13 -10.25 58.07 8.96
N LEU A 14 -9.62 58.72 7.96
CA LEU A 14 -9.04 58.04 6.82
C LEU A 14 -7.94 57.05 7.26
N MET A 15 -7.03 57.47 8.14
CA MET A 15 -5.98 56.60 8.67
C MET A 15 -6.55 55.40 9.44
N PHE A 16 -7.56 55.60 10.30
CA PHE A 16 -8.23 54.50 11.00
C PHE A 16 -8.96 53.57 10.04
N GLY A 17 -9.61 54.10 9.01
CA GLY A 17 -10.26 53.30 7.97
C GLY A 17 -9.25 52.43 7.22
N LEU A 18 -8.12 52.99 6.81
CA LEU A 18 -7.02 52.24 6.17
C LEU A 18 -6.44 51.17 7.10
N LEU A 19 -6.30 51.47 8.39
CA LEU A 19 -5.78 50.54 9.39
C LEU A 19 -6.75 49.37 9.64
N MET A 20 -8.06 49.65 9.74
CA MET A 20 -9.09 48.60 9.83
C MET A 20 -9.16 47.73 8.57
N LEU A 21 -9.04 48.34 7.38
CA LEU A 21 -8.96 47.57 6.13
C LEU A 21 -7.72 46.69 6.10
N ASN A 22 -6.57 47.20 6.55
CA ASN A 22 -5.34 46.43 6.61
C ASN A 22 -5.42 45.27 7.61
N VAL A 23 -5.98 45.49 8.80
CA VAL A 23 -6.19 44.43 9.80
C VAL A 23 -7.12 43.35 9.28
N ASN A 24 -8.24 43.71 8.65
CA ASN A 24 -9.15 42.72 8.04
C ASN A 24 -8.48 41.96 6.89
N TYR A 25 -7.69 42.64 6.05
CA TYR A 25 -6.92 41.97 5.01
C TYR A 25 -5.94 40.95 5.60
N LEU A 26 -5.24 41.31 6.68
CA LEU A 26 -4.34 40.39 7.38
C LEU A 26 -5.07 39.21 8.03
N GLN A 27 -6.24 39.44 8.63
CA GLN A 27 -7.00 38.43 9.38
C GLN A 27 -7.86 37.51 8.50
N ALA A 28 -8.38 38.00 7.37
CA ALA A 28 -9.31 37.24 6.54
C ALA A 28 -8.68 36.72 5.24
N VAL A 29 -7.70 37.44 4.69
CA VAL A 29 -7.09 37.08 3.38
C VAL A 29 -5.71 36.45 3.58
N ARG A 30 -4.85 37.06 4.40
CA ARG A 30 -3.47 36.58 4.63
C ARG A 30 -3.29 35.69 5.86
N ALA A 31 -4.35 35.40 6.61
CA ALA A 31 -4.21 34.65 7.86
C ALA A 31 -3.63 33.26 7.63
N GLU A 32 -4.06 32.57 6.58
CA GLU A 32 -3.58 31.23 6.23
C GLU A 32 -2.13 31.26 5.76
N ASP A 33 -1.76 32.18 4.86
CA ASP A 33 -0.37 32.39 4.42
C ASP A 33 0.58 32.71 5.59
N LEU A 34 0.17 33.58 6.50
CA LEU A 34 0.98 33.95 7.68
C LEU A 34 1.07 32.81 8.70
N ARG A 35 0.02 31.98 8.77
CA ARG A 35 0.01 30.78 9.60
C ARG A 35 0.83 29.65 8.98
N SER A 36 0.96 29.54 7.67
CA SER A 36 1.78 28.51 7.02
C SER A 36 3.22 28.95 6.73
N ASP A 37 3.58 30.23 6.94
CA ASP A 37 4.93 30.75 6.74
C ASP A 37 5.97 30.03 7.62
N SER A 38 7.06 29.55 7.02
CA SER A 38 8.13 28.79 7.68
C SER A 38 8.88 29.57 8.78
N ARG A 39 8.79 30.91 8.77
CA ARG A 39 9.36 31.78 9.81
C ARG A 39 8.46 31.91 11.03
N ASN A 40 7.21 31.43 10.95
CA ASN A 40 6.29 31.46 12.07
C ASN A 40 6.67 30.38 13.10
N VAL A 41 7.48 30.78 14.07
CA VAL A 41 7.93 29.90 15.16
C VAL A 41 6.80 29.51 16.11
N ARG A 42 5.65 30.20 16.13
CA ARG A 42 4.54 29.86 17.02
C ARG A 42 3.96 28.51 16.70
N ASN A 43 3.77 28.20 15.41
CA ASN A 43 3.28 26.89 15.00
C ASN A 43 4.15 25.76 15.51
N PHE A 44 5.47 25.97 15.58
CA PHE A 44 6.37 24.95 16.14
C PHE A 44 6.07 24.70 17.62
N TYR A 45 5.84 25.72 18.44
CA TYR A 45 5.47 25.55 19.85
C TYR A 45 4.04 25.03 20.03
N ASP A 46 3.07 25.62 19.32
CA ASP A 46 1.64 25.28 19.39
C ASP A 46 1.41 23.78 19.08
N ARG A 47 2.21 23.21 18.16
CA ARG A 47 2.17 21.79 17.80
C ARG A 47 2.49 20.84 18.96
N TYR A 48 3.26 21.28 19.95
CA TYR A 48 3.58 20.50 21.16
C TYR A 48 2.76 20.92 22.38
N GLU A 49 1.89 21.93 22.26
CA GLU A 49 0.90 22.25 23.28
C GLU A 49 -0.31 21.31 23.22
N VAL A 50 -0.66 20.82 22.02
CA VAL A 50 -1.83 19.95 21.81
C VAL A 50 -1.52 18.50 22.16
N GLN A 51 -2.41 17.86 22.93
CA GLN A 51 -2.37 16.41 23.11
C GLN A 51 -2.88 15.76 21.82
N ARG A 52 -1.96 15.52 20.89
CA ARG A 52 -2.24 14.87 19.60
C ARG A 52 -2.87 13.49 19.83
N GLY A 53 -3.92 13.14 19.09
CA GLY A 53 -4.68 11.91 19.29
C GLY A 53 -3.88 10.63 19.02
N ARG A 54 -4.32 9.50 19.55
CA ARG A 54 -3.59 8.23 19.41
C ARG A 54 -3.83 7.59 18.05
N ILE A 55 -2.84 6.88 17.54
CA ILE A 55 -3.01 5.93 16.43
C ILE A 55 -3.02 4.53 17.04
N THR A 56 -4.07 3.75 16.78
CA THR A 56 -4.25 2.41 17.34
C THR A 56 -4.51 1.37 16.26
N ALA A 57 -4.28 0.10 16.59
CA ALA A 57 -4.69 -1.04 15.79
C ALA A 57 -4.89 -2.25 16.69
N GLY A 58 -6.05 -2.90 16.64
CA GLY A 58 -6.33 -4.11 17.42
C GLY A 58 -6.05 -3.96 18.93
N ASN A 59 -6.47 -2.83 19.52
CA ASN A 59 -6.19 -2.42 20.92
C ASN A 59 -4.72 -2.13 21.26
N LYS A 60 -3.81 -2.13 20.27
CA LYS A 60 -2.42 -1.73 20.44
C LYS A 60 -2.26 -0.24 20.12
N VAL A 61 -1.47 0.47 20.93
CA VAL A 61 -1.11 1.88 20.68
C VAL A 61 0.13 1.93 19.80
N LEU A 62 0.00 2.50 18.61
CA LEU A 62 1.08 2.60 17.61
C LEU A 62 1.79 3.96 17.69
N ALA A 63 1.03 5.03 17.97
CA ALA A 63 1.56 6.36 18.22
C ALA A 63 0.71 7.08 19.28
N GLU A 64 1.37 7.83 20.15
CA GLU A 64 0.72 8.58 21.22
C GLU A 64 1.49 9.84 21.61
N SER A 65 0.80 10.78 22.25
CA SER A 65 1.41 11.97 22.85
C SER A 65 1.63 11.76 24.34
N VAL A 66 2.86 11.97 24.80
CA VAL A 66 3.29 11.79 26.19
C VAL A 66 3.65 13.15 26.77
N GLU A 67 3.24 13.41 28.02
CA GLU A 67 3.62 14.62 28.73
C GLU A 67 5.12 14.63 29.05
N THR A 68 5.79 15.74 28.79
CA THR A 68 7.24 15.89 29.02
C THR A 68 7.55 16.48 30.40
N GLY A 69 6.58 17.16 31.02
CA GLY A 69 6.79 17.99 32.20
C GLY A 69 7.43 19.36 31.91
N ASP A 70 7.71 19.68 30.64
CA ASP A 70 8.17 21.00 30.18
C ASP A 70 6.98 21.91 29.83
N ASN A 71 7.03 23.18 30.23
CA ASN A 71 5.96 24.14 29.90
C ASN A 71 6.01 24.64 28.44
N THR A 72 7.15 24.47 27.77
CA THR A 72 7.40 24.91 26.39
C THR A 72 6.99 23.85 25.39
N PHE A 73 7.27 22.57 25.69
CA PHE A 73 6.95 21.42 24.85
C PHE A 73 6.15 20.42 25.65
N LYS A 74 4.90 20.78 25.99
CA LYS A 74 4.07 20.03 26.94
C LYS A 74 3.92 18.56 26.58
N TYR A 75 3.75 18.27 25.29
CA TYR A 75 3.65 16.92 24.76
C TYR A 75 4.83 16.59 23.85
N SER A 76 5.19 15.31 23.79
CA SER A 76 6.11 14.74 22.82
C SER A 76 5.47 13.52 22.16
N ARG A 77 5.75 13.29 20.87
CA ARG A 77 5.18 12.16 20.14
C ARG A 77 6.04 10.92 20.31
N ARG A 78 5.43 9.81 20.74
CA ARG A 78 6.07 8.51 20.98
C ARG A 78 5.46 7.43 20.08
N TYR A 79 6.31 6.54 19.59
CA TYR A 79 5.96 5.37 18.80
C TYR A 79 6.45 4.12 19.54
N PRO A 80 5.65 3.51 20.43
CA PRO A 80 6.09 2.43 21.30
C PRO A 80 6.68 1.23 20.55
N GLU A 81 6.13 0.95 19.38
CA GLU A 81 6.52 -0.19 18.53
C GLU A 81 7.57 0.17 17.46
N GLY A 82 7.99 1.44 17.42
CA GLY A 82 9.05 1.95 16.55
C GLY A 82 8.95 1.49 15.10
N LYS A 83 9.94 0.71 14.66
CA LYS A 83 10.12 0.26 13.27
C LYS A 83 8.96 -0.57 12.73
N VAL A 84 8.29 -1.36 13.56
CA VAL A 84 7.30 -2.37 13.12
C VAL A 84 6.13 -1.73 12.35
N TYR A 85 5.74 -0.52 12.75
CA TYR A 85 4.61 0.21 12.18
C TYR A 85 5.01 1.50 11.46
N ALA A 86 6.32 1.80 11.35
CA ALA A 86 6.80 3.03 10.72
C ALA A 86 6.30 3.26 9.28
N PRO A 87 6.16 2.24 8.41
CA PRO A 87 5.57 2.43 7.07
C PRO A 87 4.08 2.81 7.08
N ILE A 88 3.40 2.63 8.21
CA ILE A 88 1.98 2.93 8.41
C ILE A 88 1.83 4.27 9.14
N THR A 89 2.44 4.39 10.32
CA THR A 89 2.31 5.60 11.14
C THR A 89 3.02 6.78 10.52
N GLY A 90 4.15 6.54 9.86
CA GLY A 90 5.09 7.59 9.49
C GLY A 90 5.72 8.20 10.74
N PHE A 91 5.92 9.52 10.69
CA PHE A 91 6.42 10.30 11.83
C PHE A 91 5.73 11.66 11.91
N PHE A 92 5.88 12.31 13.06
CA PHE A 92 5.44 13.68 13.33
C PHE A 92 6.66 14.46 13.83
N ALA A 93 7.17 15.35 12.99
CA ALA A 93 8.38 16.11 13.21
C ALA A 93 8.06 17.61 13.40
N PRO A 94 8.98 18.39 13.98
CA PRO A 94 8.87 19.85 14.15
C PRO A 94 8.34 20.65 12.96
N GLU A 95 8.63 20.19 11.73
CA GLU A 95 8.36 20.92 10.49
C GLU A 95 7.72 20.04 9.40
N SER A 96 7.37 18.78 9.71
CA SER A 96 6.73 17.87 8.74
C SER A 96 6.04 16.68 9.40
N GLU A 97 5.22 15.99 8.62
CA GLU A 97 4.59 14.73 8.96
C GLU A 97 4.71 13.76 7.78
N ARG A 98 4.55 12.46 8.06
CA ARG A 98 4.52 11.42 7.03
C ARG A 98 3.40 10.41 7.28
N ASP A 99 2.95 9.76 6.20
CA ASP A 99 1.99 8.64 6.21
C ASP A 99 0.71 8.98 7.00
N ILE A 100 0.23 8.13 7.93
CA ILE A 100 -0.99 8.43 8.70
C ILE A 100 -0.88 9.72 9.51
N GLU A 101 0.28 10.02 10.09
CA GLU A 101 0.49 11.29 10.81
C GLU A 101 0.23 12.50 9.91
N ARG A 102 0.56 12.42 8.61
CA ARG A 102 0.26 13.47 7.65
C ARG A 102 -1.18 13.41 7.16
N ALA A 103 -1.62 12.23 6.73
CA ALA A 103 -2.91 12.06 6.06
C ALA A 103 -4.11 12.34 6.98
N LYS A 104 -3.94 12.16 8.30
CA LYS A 104 -4.96 12.47 9.31
C LYS A 104 -4.50 13.58 10.25
N ASN A 105 -3.60 14.47 9.80
CA ASN A 105 -3.02 15.53 10.65
C ASN A 105 -4.07 16.35 11.39
N ASP A 106 -5.04 16.87 10.65
CA ASP A 106 -6.01 17.83 11.19
C ASP A 106 -6.98 17.18 12.18
N LEU A 107 -7.22 15.88 12.05
CA LEU A 107 -7.97 15.10 13.04
C LEU A 107 -7.09 14.84 14.26
N LEU A 108 -5.84 14.43 14.04
CA LEU A 108 -4.88 14.13 15.09
C LEU A 108 -4.49 15.35 15.93
N ASP A 109 -4.49 16.57 15.39
CA ASP A 109 -4.25 17.82 16.16
C ASP A 109 -5.53 18.56 16.59
N GLY A 110 -6.72 18.05 16.24
CA GLY A 110 -7.99 18.66 16.64
C GLY A 110 -8.38 19.91 15.84
N SER A 111 -7.65 20.24 14.78
CA SER A 111 -7.94 21.40 13.92
C SER A 111 -9.03 21.14 12.86
N SER A 112 -9.35 19.87 12.59
CA SER A 112 -10.37 19.46 11.60
C SER A 112 -11.70 20.20 11.79
N ALA A 113 -12.35 20.49 10.66
CA ALA A 113 -13.70 21.04 10.62
C ALA A 113 -14.72 20.12 11.31
N ASP A 114 -14.52 18.81 11.23
CA ASP A 114 -15.41 17.81 11.84
C ASP A 114 -15.40 17.88 13.37
N LEU A 115 -14.37 18.52 13.94
CA LEU A 115 -14.22 18.74 15.39
C LEU A 115 -14.62 20.15 15.83
N LEU A 116 -15.25 20.96 14.95
CA LEU A 116 -15.61 22.35 15.23
C LEU A 116 -16.50 22.53 16.46
N ILE A 117 -17.54 21.71 16.58
CA ILE A 117 -18.48 21.76 17.70
C ILE A 117 -17.73 21.46 19.00
N ARG A 118 -16.88 20.43 18.98
CA ARG A 118 -16.06 20.02 20.12
C ARG A 118 -15.10 21.12 20.54
N ARG A 119 -14.33 21.67 19.59
CA ARG A 119 -13.39 22.77 19.82
C ARG A 119 -14.09 24.00 20.40
N SER A 120 -15.33 24.26 19.99
CA SER A 120 -16.14 25.35 20.54
C SER A 120 -16.51 25.09 22.01
N ILE A 121 -16.94 23.87 22.35
CA ILE A 121 -17.22 23.46 23.73
C ILE A 121 -15.96 23.54 24.60
N ASP A 122 -14.82 23.08 24.10
CA ASP A 122 -13.56 23.13 24.82
C ASP A 122 -13.12 24.57 25.10
N LEU A 123 -13.28 25.47 24.13
CA LEU A 123 -13.03 26.90 24.30
C LEU A 123 -13.92 27.54 25.37
N PHE A 124 -15.22 27.22 25.39
CA PHE A 124 -16.16 27.77 26.37
C PHE A 124 -15.97 27.20 27.79
N SER A 125 -15.58 25.92 27.89
CA SER A 125 -15.37 25.24 29.17
C SER A 125 -13.94 25.42 29.72
N GLY A 126 -13.03 25.96 28.92
CA GLY A 126 -11.63 26.14 29.28
C GLY A 126 -10.83 24.83 29.31
N THR A 127 -11.37 23.75 28.75
CA THR A 127 -10.64 22.48 28.60
C THR A 127 -9.64 22.59 27.45
N GLN A 128 -8.51 21.92 27.61
CA GLN A 128 -7.49 21.88 26.56
C GLN A 128 -7.99 21.03 25.38
N THR A 129 -7.98 21.60 24.17
CA THR A 129 -8.30 20.87 22.94
C THR A 129 -7.38 19.67 22.75
N LYS A 130 -7.97 18.51 22.45
CA LYS A 130 -7.26 17.26 22.18
C LYS A 130 -7.57 16.77 20.78
N GLY A 131 -6.63 16.04 20.19
CA GLY A 131 -6.83 15.40 18.91
C GLY A 131 -7.75 14.19 18.97
N ALA A 132 -8.36 13.88 17.83
CA ALA A 132 -9.10 12.65 17.62
C ALA A 132 -8.15 11.44 17.50
N ASN A 133 -8.59 10.30 18.00
CA ASN A 133 -7.91 9.02 17.88
C ASN A 133 -8.26 8.37 16.54
N VAL A 134 -7.25 7.77 15.89
CA VAL A 134 -7.38 7.06 14.61
C VAL A 134 -7.11 5.58 14.87
N ASP A 135 -8.12 4.74 14.67
CA ASP A 135 -8.02 3.28 14.73
C ASP A 135 -7.87 2.71 13.32
N LEU A 136 -6.87 1.85 13.15
CA LEU A 136 -6.50 1.26 11.88
C LEU A 136 -6.99 -0.19 11.77
N THR A 137 -7.18 -0.65 10.54
CA THR A 137 -7.57 -2.03 10.21
C THR A 137 -6.51 -3.09 10.50
N ILE A 138 -5.29 -2.65 10.83
CA ILE A 138 -4.12 -3.51 11.00
C ILE A 138 -4.37 -4.56 12.08
N ASN A 139 -4.06 -5.81 11.78
CA ASN A 139 -3.98 -6.90 12.74
C ASN A 139 -2.56 -6.94 13.32
N PRO A 140 -2.36 -6.62 14.62
CA PRO A 140 -1.02 -6.54 15.20
C PRO A 140 -0.22 -7.85 15.07
N LYS A 141 -0.88 -9.00 15.19
CA LYS A 141 -0.20 -10.31 15.05
C LYS A 141 0.30 -10.53 13.63
N ALA A 142 -0.50 -10.17 12.64
CA ALA A 142 -0.12 -10.28 11.23
C ALA A 142 1.02 -9.31 10.88
N GLN A 143 0.93 -8.05 11.32
CA GLN A 143 1.98 -7.04 11.12
C GLN A 143 3.31 -7.47 11.74
N GLU A 144 3.29 -7.94 12.99
CA GLU A 144 4.49 -8.39 13.71
C GLU A 144 5.10 -9.65 13.08
N ALA A 145 4.27 -10.63 12.71
CA ALA A 145 4.73 -11.83 12.01
C ALA A 145 5.39 -11.49 10.66
N ALA A 146 4.76 -10.60 9.88
CA ALA A 146 5.28 -10.12 8.60
C ALA A 146 6.61 -9.37 8.77
N TYR A 147 6.64 -8.39 9.68
CA TYR A 147 7.83 -7.58 9.92
C TYR A 147 8.99 -8.43 10.42
N LYS A 148 8.74 -9.33 11.38
CA LYS A 148 9.75 -10.23 11.93
C LYS A 148 10.31 -11.13 10.84
N ALA A 149 9.44 -11.85 10.12
CA ALA A 149 9.86 -12.81 9.11
C ALA A 149 10.66 -12.14 7.97
N LEU A 150 10.23 -10.97 7.51
CA LEU A 150 10.95 -10.24 6.47
C LEU A 150 12.26 -9.62 6.98
N SER A 151 12.27 -9.01 8.17
CA SER A 151 13.49 -8.40 8.74
C SER A 151 14.56 -9.43 9.08
N GLU A 152 14.19 -10.55 9.70
CA GLU A 152 15.12 -11.62 10.05
C GLU A 152 15.68 -12.36 8.83
N SER A 153 14.99 -12.29 7.70
CA SER A 153 15.52 -12.84 6.43
C SER A 153 16.76 -12.09 5.93
N GLY A 154 17.01 -10.87 6.43
CA GLY A 154 18.08 -9.98 5.94
C GLY A 154 17.80 -9.42 4.55
N LYS A 155 16.56 -9.55 4.06
CA LYS A 155 16.18 -9.19 2.69
C LYS A 155 15.43 -7.86 2.64
N LYS A 156 15.57 -7.15 1.52
CA LYS A 156 14.80 -5.92 1.24
C LYS A 156 13.48 -6.31 0.59
N GLY A 157 12.38 -5.66 0.92
CA GLY A 157 11.08 -6.06 0.37
C GLY A 157 9.89 -5.37 1.03
N ALA A 158 8.70 -5.80 0.65
CA ALA A 158 7.44 -5.35 1.23
C ALA A 158 6.38 -6.44 1.20
N LEU A 159 5.49 -6.41 2.19
CA LEU A 159 4.34 -7.30 2.29
C LEU A 159 3.08 -6.49 2.54
N VAL A 160 2.01 -6.83 1.83
CA VAL A 160 0.66 -6.35 2.12
C VAL A 160 -0.26 -7.54 2.35
N ALA A 161 -1.07 -7.47 3.40
CA ALA A 161 -2.15 -8.41 3.68
C ALA A 161 -3.48 -7.66 3.71
N ILE A 162 -4.50 -8.18 3.03
CA ILE A 162 -5.84 -7.60 2.90
C ILE A 162 -6.88 -8.65 3.31
N GLU A 163 -7.94 -8.24 4.01
CA GLU A 163 -9.14 -9.05 4.17
C GLU A 163 -9.97 -9.02 2.86
N PRO A 164 -10.15 -10.15 2.14
CA PRO A 164 -10.72 -10.10 0.80
C PRO A 164 -12.15 -9.56 0.73
N LYS A 165 -12.97 -9.83 1.75
CA LYS A 165 -14.41 -9.48 1.75
C LYS A 165 -14.68 -7.99 1.96
N THR A 166 -13.73 -7.25 2.54
CA THR A 166 -13.93 -5.85 2.93
C THR A 166 -12.91 -4.92 2.28
N GLY A 167 -11.72 -5.40 1.94
CA GLY A 167 -10.60 -4.53 1.53
C GLY A 167 -9.79 -3.99 2.71
N ALA A 168 -10.09 -4.40 3.95
CA ALA A 168 -9.34 -3.96 5.12
C ALA A 168 -7.87 -4.38 5.03
N ILE A 169 -6.94 -3.44 5.18
CA ILE A 169 -5.50 -3.75 5.18
C ILE A 169 -5.12 -4.29 6.56
N LEU A 170 -4.79 -5.58 6.63
CA LEU A 170 -4.44 -6.29 7.86
C LEU A 170 -2.96 -6.16 8.23
N ALA A 171 -2.09 -6.00 7.23
CA ALA A 171 -0.66 -5.74 7.42
C ALA A 171 -0.10 -4.97 6.24
N MET A 172 0.83 -4.04 6.49
CA MET A 172 1.58 -3.31 5.49
C MET A 172 3.01 -3.08 6.00
N VAL A 173 3.95 -3.85 5.46
CA VAL A 173 5.35 -3.88 5.88
C VAL A 173 6.25 -3.46 4.74
N SER A 174 7.27 -2.66 5.06
CA SER A 174 8.39 -2.30 4.18
C SER A 174 9.68 -2.53 4.96
N VAL A 175 10.65 -3.23 4.37
CA VAL A 175 11.96 -3.51 4.98
C VAL A 175 13.04 -3.23 3.93
N PRO A 176 14.15 -2.55 4.29
CA PRO A 176 14.44 -1.94 5.58
C PRO A 176 13.54 -0.72 5.86
N THR A 177 13.44 -0.36 7.14
CA THR A 177 12.67 0.78 7.63
C THR A 177 13.39 1.49 8.78
N TYR A 178 12.80 2.55 9.31
CA TYR A 178 13.38 3.46 10.29
C TYR A 178 12.58 3.45 11.60
N ASP A 179 13.21 3.92 12.67
CA ASP A 179 12.51 4.24 13.92
C ASP A 179 11.98 5.68 13.83
N PRO A 180 10.66 5.95 14.00
CA PRO A 180 10.11 7.30 13.98
C PRO A 180 10.49 8.16 15.18
N ASN A 181 10.87 7.56 16.31
CA ASN A 181 11.10 8.29 17.57
C ASN A 181 12.22 9.36 17.46
N PRO A 182 13.39 9.10 16.83
CA PRO A 182 14.39 10.12 16.58
C PRO A 182 13.91 11.32 15.73
N LEU A 183 12.94 11.10 14.84
CA LEU A 183 12.37 12.15 13.98
C LEU A 183 11.28 12.98 14.68
N SER A 184 10.85 12.53 15.86
CA SER A 184 9.67 13.08 16.53
C SER A 184 9.99 13.91 17.77
N LYS A 185 11.25 14.31 17.92
CA LYS A 185 11.72 15.16 19.02
C LYS A 185 11.41 16.63 18.75
N ALA A 186 11.19 17.41 19.81
CA ALA A 186 11.11 18.88 19.75
C ALA A 186 12.49 19.53 19.57
N ASP A 187 13.28 19.03 18.62
CA ASP A 187 14.64 19.49 18.30
C ASP A 187 14.80 19.52 16.77
N LYS A 188 14.60 20.70 16.17
CA LYS A 188 14.68 20.89 14.72
C LYS A 188 16.03 20.43 14.15
N ALA A 189 17.13 20.83 14.78
CA ALA A 189 18.46 20.54 14.28
C ALA A 189 18.78 19.04 14.37
N GLY A 190 18.43 18.41 15.50
CA GLY A 190 18.59 16.97 15.69
C GLY A 190 17.72 16.14 14.73
N VAL A 191 16.48 16.55 14.52
CA VAL A 191 15.55 15.88 13.59
C VAL A 191 16.02 16.02 12.15
N ASN A 192 16.43 17.21 11.71
CA ASN A 192 16.94 17.42 10.35
C ASN A 192 18.16 16.54 10.07
N LYS A 193 19.12 16.48 11.01
CA LYS A 193 20.28 15.59 10.91
C LYS A 193 19.89 14.10 10.86
N ALA A 194 18.91 13.69 11.67
CA ALA A 194 18.43 12.31 11.68
C ALA A 194 17.71 11.96 10.36
N TYR A 195 16.94 12.89 9.80
CA TYR A 195 16.26 12.75 8.53
C TYR A 195 17.24 12.67 7.37
N GLU A 196 18.21 13.59 7.29
CA GLU A 196 19.28 13.60 6.26
C GLU A 196 20.00 12.26 6.21
N LYS A 197 20.37 11.70 7.36
CA LYS A 197 20.98 10.36 7.43
C LYS A 197 20.11 9.27 6.80
N LEU A 198 18.80 9.30 7.03
CA LEU A 198 17.87 8.31 6.47
C LEU A 198 17.58 8.54 4.99
N ALA A 199 17.62 9.80 4.54
CA ALA A 199 17.40 10.19 3.15
C ALA A 199 18.61 9.86 2.25
N GLU A 200 19.82 9.95 2.80
CA GLU A 200 21.08 9.61 2.12
C GLU A 200 21.41 8.11 2.19
N ASP A 201 20.67 7.33 2.97
CA ASP A 201 20.88 5.89 3.12
C ASP A 201 20.55 5.14 1.82
N GLU A 202 21.53 4.42 1.27
CA GLU A 202 21.41 3.62 0.04
C GLU A 202 20.33 2.54 0.15
N ASP A 203 20.02 2.09 1.36
CA ASP A 203 18.98 1.12 1.63
C ASP A 203 17.56 1.72 1.61
N GLN A 204 17.43 3.04 1.51
CA GLN A 204 16.16 3.77 1.39
C GLN A 204 15.13 3.34 2.46
N PRO A 205 15.44 3.46 3.76
CA PRO A 205 14.55 3.04 4.84
C PRO A 205 13.27 3.89 4.92
N LEU A 206 13.32 5.12 4.41
CA LEU A 206 12.16 6.02 4.34
C LEU A 206 11.13 5.59 3.28
N LEU A 207 11.49 4.76 2.31
CA LEU A 207 10.59 4.35 1.24
C LEU A 207 9.57 3.31 1.74
N ASN A 208 8.29 3.60 1.58
CA ASN A 208 7.24 2.59 1.77
C ASN A 208 7.08 1.76 0.49
N ARG A 209 7.89 0.70 0.38
CA ARG A 209 7.92 -0.22 -0.77
C ARG A 209 6.57 -0.89 -1.07
N ALA A 210 5.66 -0.93 -0.10
CA ALA A 210 4.34 -1.53 -0.27
C ALA A 210 3.40 -0.72 -1.19
N ILE A 211 3.58 0.60 -1.23
CA ILE A 211 2.69 1.52 -1.97
C ILE A 211 3.41 2.58 -2.80
N GLU A 212 4.62 3.00 -2.43
CA GLU A 212 5.35 4.08 -3.11
C GLU A 212 6.21 3.58 -4.28
N ARG A 213 6.47 2.26 -4.37
CA ARG A 213 7.29 1.66 -5.43
C ARG A 213 6.54 0.59 -6.21
N THR A 214 6.74 0.60 -7.52
CA THR A 214 6.29 -0.44 -8.43
C THR A 214 7.45 -1.37 -8.82
N TYR A 215 7.14 -2.62 -9.12
CA TYR A 215 8.09 -3.62 -9.59
C TYR A 215 7.48 -4.47 -10.70
N PRO A 216 8.28 -5.10 -11.57
CA PRO A 216 7.76 -6.12 -12.46
C PRO A 216 7.20 -7.29 -11.61
N PRO A 217 5.91 -7.68 -11.80
CA PRO A 217 5.27 -8.74 -11.02
C PRO A 217 5.77 -10.14 -11.42
N GLY A 218 6.30 -10.29 -12.64
CA GLY A 218 6.65 -11.59 -13.19
C GLY A 218 5.46 -12.55 -13.18
N SER A 219 5.73 -13.82 -12.89
CA SER A 219 4.70 -14.88 -13.00
C SER A 219 3.49 -14.76 -12.05
N THR A 220 3.44 -13.80 -11.12
CA THR A 220 2.19 -13.50 -10.39
C THR A 220 1.15 -12.82 -11.28
N PHE A 221 1.58 -12.07 -12.30
CA PHE A 221 0.67 -11.44 -13.28
C PHE A 221 -0.07 -12.45 -14.15
N LYS A 222 0.43 -13.69 -14.26
CA LYS A 222 -0.26 -14.79 -14.92
C LYS A 222 -1.65 -15.08 -14.32
N VAL A 223 -1.91 -14.67 -13.08
CA VAL A 223 -3.25 -14.72 -12.48
C VAL A 223 -4.21 -13.79 -13.25
N VAL A 224 -3.78 -12.56 -13.57
CA VAL A 224 -4.55 -11.61 -14.38
C VAL A 224 -4.74 -12.13 -15.80
N THR A 225 -3.67 -12.63 -16.43
CA THR A 225 -3.71 -13.23 -17.77
C THR A 225 -4.65 -14.44 -17.84
N MET A 226 -4.63 -15.32 -16.84
CA MET A 226 -5.54 -16.47 -16.78
C MET A 226 -6.99 -16.03 -16.58
N ALA A 227 -7.23 -15.00 -15.74
CA ALA A 227 -8.57 -14.45 -15.57
C ALA A 227 -9.13 -13.90 -16.89
N ALA A 228 -8.34 -13.12 -17.63
CA ALA A 228 -8.74 -12.60 -18.95
C ALA A 228 -9.12 -13.73 -19.91
N TYR A 229 -8.33 -14.81 -19.93
CA TYR A 229 -8.54 -15.93 -20.83
C TYR A 229 -9.80 -16.72 -20.48
N LEU A 230 -10.03 -17.01 -19.20
CA LEU A 230 -11.23 -17.71 -18.75
C LEU A 230 -12.51 -16.88 -18.97
N GLU A 231 -12.43 -15.55 -18.83
CA GLU A 231 -13.57 -14.67 -19.13
C GLU A 231 -13.85 -14.51 -20.63
N SER A 232 -12.87 -14.83 -21.50
CA SER A 232 -13.07 -14.73 -22.95
C SER A 232 -13.94 -15.84 -23.55
N ASP A 233 -14.05 -16.99 -22.86
CA ASP A 233 -14.78 -18.17 -23.31
C ASP A 233 -15.18 -19.02 -22.10
N ASP A 234 -16.49 -19.09 -21.84
CA ASP A 234 -17.09 -19.79 -20.69
C ASP A 234 -16.85 -21.31 -20.70
N THR A 235 -16.55 -21.89 -21.87
CA THR A 235 -16.21 -23.32 -22.03
C THR A 235 -14.81 -23.65 -21.50
N LEU A 236 -13.96 -22.64 -21.25
CA LEU A 236 -12.64 -22.85 -20.70
C LEU A 236 -12.70 -23.18 -19.21
N GLY A 237 -11.78 -24.05 -18.77
CA GLY A 237 -11.63 -24.41 -17.38
C GLY A 237 -10.29 -25.08 -17.08
N PRO A 238 -10.08 -25.53 -15.84
CA PRO A 238 -8.80 -26.08 -15.39
C PRO A 238 -8.24 -27.21 -16.27
N GLN A 239 -9.11 -28.00 -16.92
CA GLN A 239 -8.75 -29.14 -17.76
C GLN A 239 -8.65 -28.82 -19.27
N SER A 240 -9.01 -27.60 -19.69
CA SER A 240 -8.88 -27.17 -21.09
C SER A 240 -7.41 -27.24 -21.52
N GLN A 241 -7.18 -27.70 -22.74
CA GLN A 241 -5.84 -27.93 -23.27
C GLN A 241 -5.31 -26.67 -23.96
N ILE A 242 -4.04 -26.37 -23.75
CA ILE A 242 -3.32 -25.27 -24.40
C ILE A 242 -1.96 -25.73 -24.91
N ASP A 243 -1.53 -25.15 -26.03
CA ASP A 243 -0.19 -25.39 -26.56
C ASP A 243 0.86 -24.76 -25.64
N ALA A 244 1.91 -25.52 -25.34
CA ALA A 244 2.95 -25.16 -24.39
C ALA A 244 4.33 -25.54 -24.94
N PRO A 245 4.72 -24.98 -26.10
CA PRO A 245 6.01 -25.28 -26.69
C PRO A 245 7.14 -24.87 -25.74
N THR A 246 8.32 -25.48 -25.85
CA THR A 246 9.47 -25.12 -25.02
C THR A 246 9.88 -23.65 -25.18
N ARG A 247 9.74 -23.14 -26.42
CA ARG A 247 9.99 -21.76 -26.83
C ARG A 247 8.81 -21.29 -27.68
N LEU A 248 8.32 -20.09 -27.41
CA LEU A 248 7.27 -19.46 -28.19
C LEU A 248 7.91 -18.43 -29.13
N ASP A 249 7.80 -18.67 -30.43
CA ASP A 249 8.26 -17.71 -31.43
C ASP A 249 7.45 -16.42 -31.33
N LEU A 250 8.14 -15.28 -31.30
CA LEU A 250 7.51 -13.97 -31.21
C LEU A 250 7.46 -13.31 -32.60
N PRO A 251 6.34 -12.67 -32.96
CA PRO A 251 6.20 -12.06 -34.28
C PRO A 251 7.17 -10.88 -34.45
N ASN A 252 7.66 -10.69 -35.68
CA ASN A 252 8.50 -9.56 -36.10
C ASN A 252 9.84 -9.41 -35.34
N THR A 253 10.35 -10.49 -34.74
CA THR A 253 11.66 -10.52 -34.07
C THR A 253 12.30 -11.91 -34.22
N THR A 254 13.62 -11.99 -34.03
CA THR A 254 14.34 -13.27 -33.90
C THR A 254 14.44 -13.74 -32.45
N ALA A 255 14.01 -12.90 -31.49
CA ALA A 255 13.88 -13.30 -30.11
C ALA A 255 12.64 -14.17 -29.91
N ASP A 256 12.67 -15.07 -28.94
CA ASP A 256 11.54 -15.89 -28.54
C ASP A 256 11.28 -15.73 -27.04
N LEU A 257 10.18 -16.33 -26.57
CA LEU A 257 9.89 -16.45 -25.15
C LEU A 257 10.10 -17.89 -24.69
N PRO A 258 11.15 -18.20 -23.89
CA PRO A 258 11.37 -19.54 -23.37
C PRO A 258 10.60 -19.79 -22.07
N ASN A 259 10.30 -21.06 -21.81
CA ASN A 259 10.00 -21.52 -20.45
C ASN A 259 11.26 -21.44 -19.56
N HIS A 260 11.05 -21.36 -18.24
CA HIS A 260 12.15 -21.28 -17.28
C HIS A 260 13.17 -22.41 -17.48
N GLY A 261 14.46 -22.06 -17.50
CA GLY A 261 15.55 -23.02 -17.71
C GLY A 261 15.57 -23.68 -19.10
N ASN A 262 14.87 -23.13 -20.10
CA ASN A 262 14.65 -23.76 -21.41
C ASN A 262 14.00 -25.16 -21.32
N SER A 263 13.23 -25.40 -20.25
CA SER A 263 12.58 -26.69 -20.02
C SER A 263 11.28 -26.83 -20.82
N ALA A 264 10.94 -28.07 -21.18
CA ALA A 264 9.63 -28.35 -21.77
C ALA A 264 8.52 -28.15 -20.72
N CYS A 265 7.39 -27.57 -21.13
CA CYS A 265 6.19 -27.56 -20.32
C CYS A 265 5.38 -28.82 -20.62
N GLY A 266 5.56 -29.85 -19.80
CA GLY A 266 4.97 -31.16 -20.05
C GLY A 266 5.45 -31.76 -21.38
N ASN A 267 4.51 -32.21 -22.21
CA ASN A 267 4.76 -32.80 -23.53
C ASN A 267 4.51 -31.83 -24.69
N GLY A 268 4.46 -30.51 -24.44
CA GLY A 268 4.18 -29.49 -25.46
C GLY A 268 2.71 -29.10 -25.61
N ARG A 269 1.78 -29.80 -24.94
CA ARG A 269 0.37 -29.42 -24.82
C ARG A 269 -0.17 -29.86 -23.46
N VAL A 270 -0.63 -28.92 -22.64
CA VAL A 270 -0.95 -29.18 -21.24
C VAL A 270 -2.31 -28.59 -20.87
N THR A 271 -2.84 -28.97 -19.71
CA THR A 271 -4.02 -28.32 -19.16
C THR A 271 -3.71 -26.90 -18.68
N LEU A 272 -4.70 -26.00 -18.67
CA LEU A 272 -4.55 -24.66 -18.07
C LEU A 272 -4.09 -24.73 -16.61
N SER A 273 -4.62 -25.68 -15.84
CA SER A 273 -4.18 -25.91 -14.46
C SER A 273 -2.70 -26.27 -14.39
N TYR A 274 -2.21 -27.17 -15.25
CA TYR A 274 -0.80 -27.56 -15.27
C TYR A 274 0.10 -26.39 -15.69
N ALA A 275 -0.33 -25.61 -16.69
CA ALA A 275 0.41 -24.43 -17.14
C ALA A 275 0.59 -23.41 -15.99
N LEU A 276 -0.44 -23.16 -15.19
CA LEU A 276 -0.35 -22.28 -14.02
C LEU A 276 0.48 -22.91 -12.89
N GLU A 277 0.26 -24.20 -12.59
CA GLU A 277 0.97 -24.99 -11.57
C GLU A 277 2.49 -24.98 -11.77
N LYS A 278 2.93 -25.34 -12.98
CA LYS A 278 4.35 -25.33 -13.37
C LYS A 278 4.84 -23.96 -13.83
N SER A 279 3.95 -22.97 -13.85
CA SER A 279 4.26 -21.59 -14.20
C SER A 279 4.93 -21.45 -15.57
N CYS A 280 4.47 -22.20 -16.56
CA CYS A 280 5.00 -22.17 -17.91
C CYS A 280 4.85 -20.76 -18.50
N ASN A 281 5.83 -20.26 -19.24
CA ASN A 281 5.79 -18.91 -19.84
C ASN A 281 5.06 -18.93 -21.18
N THR A 282 5.32 -19.95 -21.99
CA THR A 282 4.87 -20.00 -23.38
C THR A 282 3.35 -20.01 -23.55
N PRO A 283 2.53 -20.73 -22.74
CA PRO A 283 1.08 -20.63 -22.87
C PRO A 283 0.56 -19.23 -22.55
N PHE A 284 1.13 -18.55 -21.56
CA PHE A 284 0.67 -17.23 -21.11
C PHE A 284 1.08 -16.10 -22.05
N GLY A 285 2.29 -16.19 -22.64
CA GLY A 285 2.68 -15.29 -23.73
C GLY A 285 1.75 -15.44 -24.94
N LYS A 286 1.38 -16.68 -25.28
CA LYS A 286 0.43 -16.97 -26.35
C LYS A 286 -0.98 -16.44 -26.05
N ILE A 287 -1.51 -16.71 -24.86
CA ILE A 287 -2.81 -16.17 -24.40
C ILE A 287 -2.84 -14.66 -24.57
N GLY A 288 -1.79 -13.97 -24.11
CA GLY A 288 -1.66 -12.53 -24.25
C GLY A 288 -1.79 -12.04 -25.68
N MET A 289 -1.05 -12.66 -26.59
CA MET A 289 -1.11 -12.32 -28.02
C MET A 289 -2.48 -12.62 -28.64
N ASP A 290 -3.08 -13.76 -28.29
CA ASP A 290 -4.36 -14.19 -28.84
C ASP A 290 -5.52 -13.28 -28.36
N LEU A 291 -5.46 -12.77 -27.12
CA LEU A 291 -6.44 -11.84 -26.56
C LEU A 291 -6.25 -10.39 -27.04
N GLY A 292 -5.00 -9.96 -27.22
CA GLY A 292 -4.65 -8.58 -27.57
C GLY A 292 -4.52 -7.63 -26.38
N TYR A 293 -3.89 -6.47 -26.63
CA TYR A 293 -3.53 -5.50 -25.59
C TYR A 293 -4.76 -4.92 -24.88
N ASP A 294 -5.81 -4.56 -25.64
CA ASP A 294 -7.01 -3.94 -25.07
C ASP A 294 -7.73 -4.85 -24.08
N ALA A 295 -7.89 -6.14 -24.40
CA ALA A 295 -8.51 -7.11 -23.49
C ALA A 295 -7.66 -7.29 -22.21
N MET A 296 -6.33 -7.34 -22.34
CA MET A 296 -5.42 -7.43 -21.21
C MET A 296 -5.45 -6.17 -20.34
N LYS A 297 -5.52 -4.99 -20.96
CA LYS A 297 -5.65 -3.68 -20.29
C LYS A 297 -6.97 -3.58 -19.53
N GLU A 298 -8.08 -3.96 -20.16
CA GLU A 298 -9.40 -3.97 -19.53
C GLU A 298 -9.42 -4.92 -18.33
N GLN A 299 -8.89 -6.14 -18.49
CA GLN A 299 -8.81 -7.10 -17.38
C GLN A 299 -7.97 -6.56 -16.23
N ALA A 300 -6.80 -5.97 -16.52
CA ALA A 300 -5.94 -5.37 -15.49
C ALA A 300 -6.63 -4.20 -14.77
N ALA A 301 -7.34 -3.34 -15.51
CA ALA A 301 -8.13 -2.25 -14.94
C ALA A 301 -9.20 -2.73 -13.96
N LYS A 302 -9.87 -3.86 -14.24
CA LYS A 302 -10.83 -4.44 -13.30
C LYS A 302 -10.19 -4.97 -12.01
N PHE A 303 -8.86 -5.11 -11.94
CA PHE A 303 -8.12 -5.38 -10.70
C PHE A 303 -7.55 -4.11 -10.04
N GLY A 304 -7.89 -2.92 -10.55
CA GLY A 304 -7.37 -1.64 -10.07
C GLY A 304 -6.01 -1.26 -10.63
N ILE A 305 -5.58 -1.80 -11.78
CA ILE A 305 -4.29 -1.51 -12.42
C ILE A 305 -4.51 -0.56 -13.62
N GLY A 306 -3.74 0.52 -13.72
CA GLY A 306 -3.82 1.47 -14.85
C GLY A 306 -5.04 2.40 -14.83
N GLY A 307 -5.81 2.42 -13.73
CA GLY A 307 -6.93 3.32 -13.51
C GLY A 307 -6.55 4.58 -12.71
N GLU A 308 -7.53 5.17 -12.02
CA GLU A 308 -7.31 6.30 -11.10
C GLU A 308 -6.31 5.93 -9.99
N GLN A 309 -5.57 6.93 -9.51
CA GLN A 309 -4.61 6.72 -8.45
C GLN A 309 -5.33 6.33 -7.15
N LEU A 310 -4.97 5.18 -6.58
CA LEU A 310 -5.53 4.72 -5.30
C LEU A 310 -4.97 5.53 -4.13
N GLU A 311 -5.76 5.69 -3.08
CA GLU A 311 -5.37 6.34 -1.83
C GLU A 311 -5.84 5.51 -0.60
N ILE A 312 -4.96 5.31 0.39
CA ILE A 312 -5.23 4.41 1.55
C ILE A 312 -4.74 4.87 2.95
N PRO A 313 -5.03 6.07 3.47
CA PRO A 313 -5.31 7.35 2.82
C PRO A 313 -4.04 8.00 2.24
N MET A 314 -2.90 7.31 2.24
CA MET A 314 -1.70 7.74 1.51
C MET A 314 -1.86 7.46 0.01
N PRO A 315 -1.31 8.31 -0.88
CA PRO A 315 -1.30 8.03 -2.31
C PRO A 315 -0.49 6.77 -2.61
N VAL A 316 -1.02 5.93 -3.48
CA VAL A 316 -0.39 4.70 -3.97
C VAL A 316 0.20 4.99 -5.35
N SER A 317 1.43 4.56 -5.61
CA SER A 317 2.03 4.67 -6.93
C SER A 317 1.22 3.88 -7.96
N ALA A 318 0.94 4.50 -9.11
CA ALA A 318 0.10 3.89 -10.13
C ALA A 318 0.80 2.66 -10.75
N SER A 319 0.17 1.49 -10.61
CA SER A 319 0.55 0.30 -11.38
C SER A 319 0.06 0.40 -12.82
N SER A 320 0.79 -0.21 -13.76
CA SER A 320 0.47 -0.18 -15.18
C SER A 320 0.99 -1.43 -15.89
N ILE A 321 0.32 -1.80 -17.00
CA ILE A 321 0.81 -2.82 -17.94
C ILE A 321 1.71 -2.23 -19.04
N GLY A 322 1.97 -0.93 -18.99
CA GLY A 322 2.67 -0.16 -20.03
C GLY A 322 1.73 0.31 -21.15
N GLU A 323 2.25 1.16 -22.02
CA GLU A 323 1.58 1.56 -23.27
C GLU A 323 1.50 0.39 -24.25
N GLU A 324 0.60 0.48 -25.23
CA GLU A 324 0.53 -0.49 -26.33
C GLU A 324 1.83 -0.45 -27.15
N GLU A 325 2.46 -1.61 -27.31
CA GLU A 325 3.64 -1.83 -28.15
C GLU A 325 3.30 -2.87 -29.23
N ASP A 326 4.22 -3.77 -29.57
CA ASP A 326 3.98 -4.88 -30.47
C ASP A 326 3.53 -6.16 -29.73
N GLN A 327 3.16 -7.18 -30.52
CA GLN A 327 2.74 -8.48 -30.02
C GLN A 327 3.84 -9.22 -29.23
N ALA A 328 5.12 -8.98 -29.56
CA ALA A 328 6.24 -9.57 -28.84
C ALA A 328 6.35 -8.98 -27.42
N ALA A 329 6.18 -7.66 -27.29
CA ALA A 329 6.11 -6.97 -26.02
C ALA A 329 4.88 -7.40 -25.21
N LEU A 330 3.71 -7.57 -25.85
CA LEU A 330 2.50 -8.06 -25.19
C LEU A 330 2.66 -9.49 -24.65
N ALA A 331 3.35 -10.38 -25.37
CA ALA A 331 3.65 -11.72 -24.88
C ALA A 331 4.49 -11.69 -23.60
N GLN A 332 5.49 -10.80 -23.53
CA GLN A 332 6.32 -10.60 -22.33
C GLN A 332 5.53 -9.93 -21.20
N ALA A 333 4.69 -8.94 -21.52
CA ALA A 333 3.79 -8.32 -20.56
C ALA A 333 2.82 -9.36 -19.97
N SER A 334 2.33 -10.30 -20.77
CA SER A 334 1.36 -11.32 -20.29
C SER A 334 1.95 -12.33 -19.30
N ILE A 335 3.27 -12.32 -19.11
CA ILE A 335 3.96 -13.06 -18.03
C ILE A 335 4.53 -12.15 -16.93
N GLY A 336 4.14 -10.87 -16.91
CA GLY A 336 4.53 -9.88 -15.92
C GLY A 336 5.92 -9.26 -16.11
N GLN A 337 6.48 -9.32 -17.32
CA GLN A 337 7.75 -8.70 -17.69
C GLN A 337 7.53 -7.44 -18.55
N ARG A 338 8.57 -6.95 -19.23
CA ARG A 338 8.57 -5.74 -20.07
C ARG A 338 8.20 -4.50 -19.23
N ASN A 339 7.09 -3.83 -19.55
CA ASN A 339 6.67 -2.59 -18.91
C ASN A 339 5.66 -2.79 -17.79
N ASN A 340 5.34 -4.05 -17.43
CA ASN A 340 4.50 -4.29 -16.27
C ASN A 340 5.18 -3.78 -15.00
N GLN A 341 4.46 -2.96 -14.26
CA GLN A 341 4.93 -2.34 -13.03
C GLN A 341 3.77 -2.37 -12.04
N MET A 342 3.95 -3.09 -10.92
CA MET A 342 2.92 -3.31 -9.91
C MET A 342 3.41 -2.94 -8.51
N THR A 343 2.56 -2.29 -7.72
CA THR A 343 2.77 -2.17 -6.27
C THR A 343 2.41 -3.49 -5.56
N PRO A 344 3.04 -3.80 -4.41
CA PRO A 344 2.60 -4.91 -3.57
C PRO A 344 1.13 -4.83 -3.16
N LEU A 345 0.61 -3.63 -2.88
CA LEU A 345 -0.81 -3.43 -2.58
C LEU A 345 -1.72 -3.92 -3.72
N GLN A 346 -1.46 -3.50 -4.96
CA GLN A 346 -2.30 -3.89 -6.10
C GLN A 346 -2.15 -5.38 -6.44
N MET A 347 -0.98 -5.99 -6.21
CA MET A 347 -0.86 -7.45 -6.32
C MET A 347 -1.61 -8.21 -5.20
N ALA A 348 -1.75 -7.62 -4.01
CA ALA A 348 -2.60 -8.18 -2.95
C ALA A 348 -4.08 -8.06 -3.33
N MET A 349 -4.47 -6.97 -4.00
CA MET A 349 -5.83 -6.80 -4.55
C MET A 349 -6.15 -7.85 -5.63
N VAL A 350 -5.19 -8.22 -6.49
CA VAL A 350 -5.38 -9.31 -7.46
C VAL A 350 -5.72 -10.62 -6.74
N ALA A 351 -4.96 -10.99 -5.71
CA ALA A 351 -5.25 -12.19 -4.92
C ALA A 351 -6.58 -12.09 -4.17
N ALA A 352 -6.89 -10.92 -3.61
CA ALA A 352 -8.14 -10.65 -2.91
C ALA A 352 -9.35 -10.77 -3.86
N GLY A 353 -9.26 -10.28 -5.10
CA GLY A 353 -10.32 -10.41 -6.09
C GLY A 353 -10.66 -11.86 -6.41
N VAL A 354 -9.65 -12.71 -6.62
CA VAL A 354 -9.87 -14.16 -6.83
C VAL A 354 -10.46 -14.81 -5.57
N ALA A 355 -9.97 -14.42 -4.39
CA ALA A 355 -10.46 -14.92 -3.11
C ALA A 355 -11.92 -14.53 -2.84
N ASN A 356 -12.32 -13.34 -3.24
CA ASN A 356 -13.65 -12.75 -3.04
C ASN A 356 -14.56 -12.94 -4.26
N ASN A 357 -14.51 -14.13 -4.87
CA ASN A 357 -15.41 -14.54 -5.95
C ASN A 357 -15.46 -13.58 -7.15
N GLY A 358 -14.34 -12.92 -7.45
CA GLY A 358 -14.18 -12.00 -8.56
C GLY A 358 -14.44 -10.53 -8.22
N VAL A 359 -14.97 -10.22 -7.03
CA VAL A 359 -15.19 -8.84 -6.57
C VAL A 359 -13.91 -8.29 -5.94
N VAL A 360 -13.42 -7.17 -6.45
CA VAL A 360 -12.26 -6.45 -5.90
C VAL A 360 -12.78 -5.33 -5.00
N MET A 361 -12.46 -5.40 -3.71
CA MET A 361 -12.80 -4.34 -2.75
C MET A 361 -11.81 -3.18 -2.84
N LYS A 362 -12.28 -1.97 -2.60
CA LYS A 362 -11.43 -0.79 -2.43
C LYS A 362 -10.64 -0.95 -1.12
N PRO A 363 -9.30 -0.96 -1.16
CA PRO A 363 -8.52 -1.15 0.04
C PRO A 363 -8.65 0.06 0.98
N TYR A 364 -8.67 -0.17 2.28
CA TYR A 364 -8.71 0.90 3.28
C TYR A 364 -7.89 0.54 4.52
N LEU A 365 -7.34 1.58 5.17
CA LEU A 365 -6.44 1.44 6.32
C LEU A 365 -7.01 2.01 7.62
N VAL A 366 -7.88 3.01 7.54
CA VAL A 366 -8.53 3.64 8.69
C VAL A 366 -9.86 2.97 8.93
N ASN A 367 -10.00 2.31 10.07
CA ASN A 367 -11.22 1.61 10.48
C ASN A 367 -12.22 2.57 11.12
N LYS A 368 -11.73 3.43 12.01
CA LYS A 368 -12.56 4.41 12.74
C LYS A 368 -11.75 5.59 13.21
N VAL A 369 -12.37 6.76 13.25
CA VAL A 369 -11.88 7.96 13.94
C VAL A 369 -12.86 8.30 15.05
N ALA A 370 -12.33 8.50 16.26
CA ALA A 370 -13.12 8.89 17.42
C ALA A 370 -12.50 10.14 18.06
N ASP A 371 -13.33 11.06 18.54
CA ASP A 371 -12.86 12.22 19.27
C ASP A 371 -12.20 11.83 20.61
N ALA A 372 -11.74 12.83 21.37
CA ALA A 372 -11.05 12.62 22.63
C ALA A 372 -11.93 12.02 23.74
N GLU A 373 -13.26 12.07 23.62
CA GLU A 373 -14.23 11.47 24.55
C GLU A 373 -14.79 10.13 24.07
N GLY A 374 -14.39 9.70 22.86
CA GLY A 374 -14.85 8.45 22.25
C GLY A 374 -16.09 8.60 21.38
N GLY A 375 -16.54 9.83 21.12
CA GLY A 375 -17.57 10.14 20.12
C GLY A 375 -17.08 9.76 18.73
N GLU A 376 -17.93 9.13 17.94
CA GLU A 376 -17.59 8.69 16.59
C GLU A 376 -17.57 9.86 15.60
N VAL A 377 -16.49 9.98 14.83
CA VAL A 377 -16.29 11.05 13.83
C VAL A 377 -16.34 10.46 12.42
N GLU A 378 -15.63 9.37 12.19
CA GLU A 378 -15.54 8.65 10.91
C GLU A 378 -15.55 7.16 11.22
N THR A 379 -16.28 6.37 10.42
CA THR A 379 -16.22 4.90 10.47
C THR A 379 -16.11 4.40 9.04
N ALA A 380 -15.26 3.39 8.84
CA ALA A 380 -15.07 2.79 7.53
C ALA A 380 -16.38 2.18 7.00
N ASP A 381 -16.64 2.43 5.72
CA ASP A 381 -17.70 1.78 4.97
C ASP A 381 -17.03 1.02 3.80
N PRO A 382 -16.89 -0.31 3.88
CA PRO A 382 -16.27 -1.10 2.82
C PRO A 382 -16.99 -0.95 1.48
N GLU A 383 -16.24 -0.53 0.44
CA GLU A 383 -16.77 -0.29 -0.90
C GLU A 383 -16.20 -1.29 -1.91
N GLU A 384 -17.05 -1.76 -2.84
CA GLU A 384 -16.58 -2.48 -4.01
C GLU A 384 -15.87 -1.51 -4.96
N LEU A 385 -14.67 -1.88 -5.42
CA LEU A 385 -13.95 -1.12 -6.46
C LEU A 385 -14.46 -1.53 -7.84
N SER A 386 -14.59 -2.84 -8.07
CA SER A 386 -14.90 -3.43 -9.37
C SER A 386 -15.22 -4.92 -9.27
N THR A 387 -15.77 -5.48 -10.35
CA THR A 387 -15.84 -6.93 -10.55
C THR A 387 -14.80 -7.32 -11.61
N ALA A 388 -13.76 -8.04 -11.20
CA ALA A 388 -12.68 -8.51 -12.07
C ALA A 388 -13.08 -9.68 -12.95
N MET A 389 -13.89 -10.60 -12.44
CA MET A 389 -14.32 -11.79 -13.16
C MET A 389 -15.64 -12.31 -12.60
N SER A 390 -16.30 -13.20 -13.33
CA SER A 390 -17.43 -13.95 -12.79
C SER A 390 -17.04 -14.83 -11.59
N GLU A 391 -18.02 -15.16 -10.74
CA GLU A 391 -17.82 -16.10 -9.63
C GLU A 391 -17.35 -17.47 -10.12
N GLU A 392 -17.84 -17.92 -11.29
CA GLU A 392 -17.42 -19.18 -11.91
C GLU A 392 -15.95 -19.15 -12.30
N THR A 393 -15.49 -18.08 -12.97
CA THR A 393 -14.07 -17.90 -13.31
C THR A 393 -13.20 -17.80 -12.07
N ALA A 394 -13.66 -17.09 -11.03
CA ALA A 394 -12.96 -17.01 -9.75
C ALA A 394 -12.81 -18.39 -9.10
N ALA A 395 -13.85 -19.23 -9.14
CA ALA A 395 -13.79 -20.61 -8.63
C ALA A 395 -12.80 -21.48 -9.42
N LYS A 396 -12.84 -21.43 -10.76
CA LYS A 396 -11.87 -22.13 -11.64
C LYS A 396 -10.43 -21.70 -11.33
N LEU A 397 -10.18 -20.40 -11.23
CA LEU A 397 -8.85 -19.85 -10.96
C LEU A 397 -8.37 -20.15 -9.54
N LYS A 398 -9.26 -20.11 -8.54
CA LYS A 398 -9.00 -20.53 -7.16
C LYS A 398 -8.54 -21.98 -7.09
N GLU A 399 -9.23 -22.90 -7.77
CA GLU A 399 -8.81 -24.31 -7.86
C GLU A 399 -7.38 -24.44 -8.42
N MET A 400 -7.11 -23.76 -9.53
CA MET A 400 -5.78 -23.78 -10.14
C MET A 400 -4.70 -23.20 -9.22
N MET A 401 -5.00 -22.12 -8.49
CA MET A 401 -4.07 -21.52 -7.52
C MET A 401 -3.85 -22.40 -6.28
N VAL A 402 -4.84 -23.19 -5.85
CA VAL A 402 -4.64 -24.23 -4.82
C VAL A 402 -3.70 -25.32 -5.33
N ASN A 403 -3.84 -25.73 -6.60
CA ASN A 403 -2.94 -26.71 -7.21
C ASN A 403 -1.49 -26.21 -7.32
N VAL A 404 -1.26 -24.92 -7.55
CA VAL A 404 0.09 -24.32 -7.51
C VAL A 404 0.77 -24.54 -6.16
N VAL A 405 0.02 -24.46 -5.06
CA VAL A 405 0.54 -24.70 -3.71
C VAL A 405 0.69 -26.20 -3.44
N ASN A 406 -0.30 -27.02 -3.80
CA ASN A 406 -0.27 -28.44 -3.46
C ASN A 406 0.66 -29.29 -4.32
N LEU A 407 0.79 -28.95 -5.59
CA LEU A 407 1.46 -29.79 -6.61
C LEU A 407 2.58 -29.04 -7.35
N GLY A 408 2.62 -27.71 -7.20
CA GLY A 408 3.44 -26.82 -8.00
C GLY A 408 4.57 -26.13 -7.25
N THR A 409 4.86 -24.92 -7.71
CA THR A 409 6.03 -24.13 -7.29
C THR A 409 5.89 -23.46 -5.92
N ALA A 410 4.72 -23.55 -5.28
CA ALA A 410 4.41 -22.84 -4.03
C ALA A 410 4.23 -23.76 -2.81
N SER A 411 4.75 -24.99 -2.84
CA SER A 411 4.56 -25.98 -1.76
C SER A 411 5.02 -25.50 -0.38
N ALA A 412 6.00 -24.60 -0.30
CA ALA A 412 6.44 -24.02 0.96
C ALA A 412 5.37 -23.12 1.65
N ALA A 413 4.31 -22.73 0.93
CA ALA A 413 3.19 -21.97 1.48
C ALA A 413 2.14 -22.83 2.20
N GLN A 414 2.23 -24.16 2.13
CA GLN A 414 1.23 -25.06 2.72
C GLN A 414 1.10 -24.87 4.23
N ILE A 415 -0.13 -24.77 4.70
CA ILE A 415 -0.48 -24.73 6.13
C ILE A 415 -1.24 -26.03 6.46
N PRO A 416 -0.81 -26.82 7.47
CA PRO A 416 -1.51 -28.05 7.83
C PRO A 416 -2.99 -27.81 8.16
N GLY A 417 -3.87 -28.50 7.43
CA GLY A 417 -5.33 -28.40 7.62
C GLY A 417 -5.96 -27.08 7.20
N VAL A 418 -5.32 -26.33 6.29
CA VAL A 418 -5.87 -25.13 5.63
C VAL A 418 -5.53 -25.22 4.14
N ALA A 419 -6.53 -25.09 3.26
CA ALA A 419 -6.25 -24.98 1.84
C ALA A 419 -5.69 -23.57 1.55
N VAL A 420 -4.51 -23.50 0.94
CA VAL A 420 -3.87 -22.24 0.57
C VAL A 420 -3.86 -22.15 -0.96
N ALA A 421 -4.33 -21.04 -1.50
CA ALA A 421 -4.22 -20.71 -2.91
C ALA A 421 -3.07 -19.73 -3.10
N GLY A 422 -2.26 -19.87 -4.14
CA GLY A 422 -1.21 -18.89 -4.39
C GLY A 422 -0.53 -19.01 -5.75
N LYS A 423 0.35 -18.04 -6.01
CA LYS A 423 1.19 -18.01 -7.20
C LYS A 423 2.53 -17.36 -6.88
N THR A 424 3.61 -18.06 -7.22
CA THR A 424 4.97 -17.49 -7.16
C THR A 424 5.26 -16.65 -8.40
N GLY A 425 6.12 -15.65 -8.23
CA GLY A 425 6.70 -14.88 -9.30
C GLY A 425 8.21 -14.77 -9.12
N THR A 426 8.91 -14.82 -10.24
CA THR A 426 10.30 -14.43 -10.34
C THR A 426 10.36 -13.44 -11.49
N ALA A 427 10.72 -12.19 -11.20
CA ALA A 427 10.80 -11.15 -12.21
C ALA A 427 12.26 -10.77 -12.45
N GLU A 428 12.71 -10.97 -13.68
CA GLU A 428 14.10 -10.72 -14.06
C GLU A 428 14.41 -9.22 -13.97
N THR A 429 15.65 -8.90 -13.60
CA THR A 429 16.14 -7.53 -13.54
C THR A 429 17.26 -7.32 -14.56
N SER A 430 17.56 -6.06 -14.88
CA SER A 430 18.63 -5.75 -15.83
C SER A 430 20.02 -6.00 -15.23
N GLY A 431 20.92 -6.54 -16.06
CA GLY A 431 22.36 -6.60 -15.78
C GLY A 431 22.82 -7.73 -14.85
N ASN A 432 22.41 -8.99 -15.09
CA ASN A 432 22.77 -10.18 -14.29
C ASN A 432 22.51 -10.06 -12.78
N ARG A 433 21.67 -9.12 -12.36
CA ARG A 433 21.25 -9.00 -10.97
C ARG A 433 20.25 -10.10 -10.65
N ALA A 434 20.29 -10.59 -9.40
CA ALA A 434 19.31 -11.57 -8.92
C ALA A 434 17.87 -11.05 -9.16
N PRO A 435 16.91 -11.92 -9.47
CA PRO A 435 15.54 -11.49 -9.76
C PRO A 435 14.81 -10.99 -8.51
N HIS A 436 13.70 -10.28 -8.73
CA HIS A 436 12.70 -10.04 -7.71
C HIS A 436 11.93 -11.32 -7.42
N ALA A 437 11.73 -11.65 -6.15
CA ALA A 437 10.94 -12.80 -5.71
C ALA A 437 9.57 -12.35 -5.22
N TRP A 438 8.52 -12.78 -5.91
CA TRP A 438 7.13 -12.47 -5.61
C TRP A 438 6.37 -13.70 -5.11
N PHE A 439 5.40 -13.47 -4.25
CA PHE A 439 4.36 -14.44 -3.96
C PHE A 439 3.04 -13.71 -3.67
N VAL A 440 1.98 -14.16 -4.33
CA VAL A 440 0.60 -13.77 -4.01
C VAL A 440 -0.17 -14.99 -3.54
N SER A 441 -0.99 -14.84 -2.50
CA SER A 441 -1.74 -15.95 -1.93
C SER A 441 -2.98 -15.51 -1.20
N PHE A 442 -3.85 -16.46 -0.89
CA PHE A 442 -4.94 -16.27 0.06
C PHE A 442 -5.28 -17.57 0.79
N ALA A 443 -5.82 -17.44 1.99
CA ALA A 443 -6.20 -18.57 2.83
C ALA A 443 -7.32 -18.22 3.83
N PRO A 444 -8.11 -19.24 4.25
CA PRO A 444 -8.30 -20.54 3.59
C PRO A 444 -8.93 -20.33 2.20
N ALA A 445 -8.70 -21.21 1.23
CA ALA A 445 -9.23 -21.02 -0.12
C ALA A 445 -10.77 -21.04 -0.16
N GLU A 446 -11.39 -21.82 0.71
CA GLU A 446 -12.83 -22.05 0.82
C GLU A 446 -13.60 -20.89 1.47
N ASP A 447 -13.03 -20.23 2.49
CA ASP A 447 -13.60 -19.04 3.15
C ASP A 447 -12.49 -18.04 3.48
N PRO A 448 -11.95 -17.34 2.45
CA PRO A 448 -10.75 -16.54 2.59
C PRO A 448 -10.87 -15.45 3.66
N LYS A 449 -9.89 -15.42 4.57
CA LYS A 449 -9.76 -14.40 5.63
C LYS A 449 -8.65 -13.42 5.36
N VAL A 450 -7.69 -13.81 4.53
CA VAL A 450 -6.54 -12.98 4.17
C VAL A 450 -6.07 -13.31 2.77
N ALA A 451 -5.79 -12.27 1.99
CA ALA A 451 -4.98 -12.29 0.79
C ALA A 451 -3.66 -11.54 1.06
N VAL A 452 -2.55 -12.06 0.56
CA VAL A 452 -1.20 -11.55 0.80
C VAL A 452 -0.50 -11.35 -0.53
N ALA A 453 0.24 -10.25 -0.67
CA ALA A 453 1.30 -10.12 -1.65
C ALA A 453 2.60 -9.75 -0.96
N LEU A 454 3.67 -10.45 -1.32
CA LEU A 454 5.01 -10.22 -0.83
C LEU A 454 5.97 -10.09 -2.00
N ILE A 455 6.82 -9.07 -1.92
CA ILE A 455 7.99 -8.87 -2.77
C ILE A 455 9.25 -8.90 -1.94
N VAL A 456 10.26 -9.58 -2.46
CA VAL A 456 11.65 -9.47 -2.01
C VAL A 456 12.49 -8.93 -3.15
N GLU A 457 13.13 -7.78 -2.92
CA GLU A 457 13.90 -7.05 -3.91
C GLU A 457 15.16 -7.82 -4.34
N SER A 458 15.49 -7.69 -5.62
CA SER A 458 16.71 -8.21 -6.26
C SER A 458 17.97 -7.90 -5.46
N GLY A 459 18.92 -8.83 -5.45
CA GLY A 459 20.23 -8.68 -4.81
C GLY A 459 20.27 -9.03 -3.32
N SER A 460 19.11 -9.28 -2.69
CA SER A 460 19.02 -9.69 -1.29
C SER A 460 18.67 -11.17 -1.08
N ALA A 461 18.25 -11.87 -2.13
CA ALA A 461 17.69 -13.21 -2.04
C ALA A 461 18.64 -14.35 -2.47
N GLY A 462 19.89 -14.04 -2.86
CA GLY A 462 20.86 -14.99 -3.41
C GLY A 462 20.59 -15.36 -4.88
N ASP A 463 21.53 -16.05 -5.53
CA ASP A 463 21.40 -16.42 -6.96
C ASP A 463 20.27 -17.46 -7.21
N ASP A 464 19.83 -18.17 -6.17
CA ASP A 464 18.73 -19.15 -6.18
C ASP A 464 17.36 -18.57 -5.73
N ALA A 465 17.22 -17.24 -5.72
CA ALA A 465 16.03 -16.53 -5.28
C ALA A 465 14.77 -16.84 -6.11
N SER A 466 14.01 -17.86 -5.72
CA SER A 466 12.65 -18.08 -6.23
C SER A 466 11.59 -17.56 -5.25
N GLY A 467 10.48 -17.07 -5.79
CA GLY A 467 9.30 -16.72 -4.99
C GLY A 467 8.82 -17.86 -4.09
N GLY A 468 8.99 -19.12 -4.53
CA GLY A 468 8.57 -20.30 -3.77
C GLY A 468 9.44 -20.62 -2.55
N GLN A 469 10.75 -20.37 -2.60
CA GLN A 469 11.63 -20.68 -1.46
C GLN A 469 11.79 -19.50 -0.50
N THR A 470 11.73 -18.27 -1.03
CA THR A 470 11.96 -17.06 -0.23
C THR A 470 10.66 -16.41 0.24
N ALA A 471 9.70 -16.18 -0.65
CA ALA A 471 8.52 -15.38 -0.34
C ALA A 471 7.39 -16.22 0.27
N ALA A 472 7.13 -17.42 -0.25
CA ALA A 472 6.06 -18.28 0.26
C ALA A 472 6.09 -18.58 1.78
N PRO A 473 7.24 -18.90 2.42
CA PRO A 473 7.28 -19.13 3.86
C PRO A 473 6.95 -17.87 4.70
N ILE A 474 7.34 -16.69 4.23
CA ILE A 474 7.04 -15.42 4.90
C ILE A 474 5.54 -15.13 4.78
N ALA A 475 4.94 -15.29 3.60
CA ALA A 475 3.50 -15.13 3.46
C ALA A 475 2.70 -16.15 4.29
N ARG A 476 3.21 -17.39 4.40
CA ARG A 476 2.63 -18.42 5.24
C ARG A 476 2.52 -17.99 6.71
N SER A 477 3.59 -17.43 7.30
CA SER A 477 3.56 -17.02 8.71
C SER A 477 2.53 -15.91 8.97
N VAL A 478 2.31 -15.02 8.00
CA VAL A 478 1.27 -13.98 8.06
C VAL A 478 -0.12 -14.60 7.98
N MET A 479 -0.33 -15.55 7.07
CA MET A 479 -1.60 -16.28 6.98
C MET A 479 -1.89 -17.07 8.26
N GLU A 480 -0.91 -17.78 8.83
CA GLU A 480 -1.05 -18.46 10.12
C GLU A 480 -1.41 -17.49 11.25
N ALA A 481 -0.78 -16.30 11.30
CA ALA A 481 -1.06 -15.27 12.30
C ALA A 481 -2.50 -14.72 12.22
N VAL A 482 -3.02 -14.49 11.01
CA VAL A 482 -4.43 -14.05 10.83
C VAL A 482 -5.40 -15.16 11.21
N LEU A 483 -5.09 -16.42 10.86
CA LEU A 483 -5.94 -17.58 11.15
C LEU A 483 -5.84 -18.07 12.61
N GLY A 484 -4.94 -17.50 13.40
CA GLY A 484 -4.73 -17.86 14.81
C GLY A 484 -4.16 -19.26 14.99
N ARG A 485 -3.23 -19.69 14.12
CA ARG A 485 -2.62 -21.02 14.13
C ARG A 485 -1.17 -21.03 14.59
#